data_AF-A0A2D4HSQ2-F1
#
_entry.id   AF-A0A2D4HSQ2-F1
#
_cell.length_a   1.000
_cell.length_b   1.000
_cell.length_c   1.000
_cell.angle_alpha   90.00
_cell.angle_beta   90.00
_cell.angle_gamma   90.00
#
_symmetry.space_group_name_H-M   'P 1'
#
loop_
_entity.id
_entity.type
_entity.pdbx_description
1 polymer ?
#
loop_
_entity_poly.entity_id
_entity_poly.type
_entity_poly.pdbx_seq_one_letter_code
_entity_poly.pdbx_strand_id
1 'polypeptide(L)'
;PKSKKYWKKIRLWIKEITRIQLEFKPEIFLLGMLKGDYANEMKYVILHIITAARIALAQCWKGEEMPTNNLNIQKILDCAEMDLLTQKLRNNEDSGYIT
;
A
#
# COMPACT_ATOMS: atom_id res chain seq x y z
N PRO A 1 1.39 21.30 -5.87
CA PRO A 1 1.97 20.75 -4.62
C PRO A 1 2.79 19.47 -4.86
N LYS A 2 3.94 19.32 -4.17
CA LYS A 2 4.84 18.16 -4.28
C LYS A 2 4.12 16.83 -4.01
N SER A 3 3.24 16.81 -3.00
CA SER A 3 2.39 15.66 -2.63
C SER A 3 1.44 15.20 -3.75
N LYS A 4 0.83 16.14 -4.49
CA LYS A 4 -0.05 15.79 -5.62
C LYS A 4 0.73 15.09 -6.75
N LYS A 5 1.97 15.53 -7.01
CA LYS A 5 2.86 14.90 -8.01
C LYS A 5 3.25 13.49 -7.57
N TYR A 6 3.57 13.32 -6.29
CA TYR A 6 3.85 12.02 -5.68
C TYR A 6 2.67 11.04 -5.84
N TRP A 7 1.45 11.43 -5.46
CA TRP A 7 0.29 10.54 -5.59
C TRP A 7 -0.07 10.19 -7.03
N LYS A 8 0.15 11.10 -7.98
CA LYS A 8 -0.01 10.80 -9.42
C LYS A 8 0.95 9.70 -9.90
N LYS A 9 2.18 9.68 -9.36
CA LYS A 9 3.18 8.65 -9.67
C LYS A 9 2.79 7.29 -9.08
N ILE A 10 2.38 7.25 -7.82
CA ILE A 10 1.87 6.01 -7.18
C ILE A 10 0.66 5.46 -7.95
N ARG A 11 -0.26 6.34 -8.37
CA ARG A 11 -1.39 5.96 -9.23
C ARG A 11 -0.95 5.33 -10.56
N LEU A 12 0.11 5.86 -11.17
CA LEU A 12 0.64 5.31 -12.42
C LEU A 12 1.23 3.92 -12.20
N TRP A 13 2.03 3.72 -11.14
CA TRP A 13 2.56 2.40 -10.78
C TRP A 13 1.46 1.38 -10.56
N ILE A 14 0.41 1.74 -9.82
CA ILE A 14 -0.75 0.87 -9.61
C ILE A 14 -1.38 0.49 -10.96
N LYS A 15 -1.58 1.46 -11.87
CA LYS A 15 -2.12 1.20 -13.20
C LYS A 15 -1.22 0.28 -14.02
N GLU A 16 0.09 0.42 -13.93
CA GLU A 16 1.04 -0.42 -14.68
C GLU A 16 1.04 -1.86 -14.18
N ILE A 17 1.02 -2.06 -12.86
CA ILE A 17 1.05 -3.38 -12.21
C ILE A 17 -0.29 -4.11 -12.37
N THR A 18 -1.40 -3.42 -12.12
CA THR A 18 -2.73 -4.05 -12.02
C THR A 18 -3.59 -3.88 -13.27
N ARG A 19 -3.16 -3.04 -14.22
CA ARG A 19 -3.98 -2.53 -15.35
C ARG A 19 -5.23 -1.76 -14.95
N ILE A 20 -5.44 -1.49 -13.65
CA ILE A 20 -6.60 -0.77 -13.13
C ILE A 20 -6.31 0.73 -13.09
N GLN A 21 -7.19 1.51 -13.72
CA GLN A 21 -7.14 2.96 -13.64
C GLN A 21 -7.98 3.47 -12.46
N LEU A 22 -7.35 3.64 -11.30
CA LEU A 22 -8.00 4.22 -10.12
C LEU A 22 -8.46 5.66 -10.39
N GLU A 23 -9.53 6.09 -9.75
CA GLU A 23 -9.90 7.51 -9.69
C GLU A 23 -8.89 8.28 -8.84
N PHE A 24 -8.60 9.53 -9.18
CA PHE A 24 -7.67 10.37 -8.41
C PHE A 24 -8.38 11.09 -7.26
N LYS A 25 -8.85 10.32 -6.29
CA LYS A 25 -9.66 10.78 -5.15
C LYS A 25 -8.90 10.68 -3.81
N PRO A 26 -8.94 11.71 -2.94
CA PRO A 26 -8.22 11.69 -1.68
C PRO A 26 -8.64 10.54 -0.76
N GLU A 27 -9.89 10.09 -0.81
CA GLU A 27 -10.40 8.94 -0.05
C GLU A 27 -9.62 7.66 -0.38
N ILE A 28 -9.24 7.46 -1.65
CA ILE A 28 -8.47 6.30 -2.07
C ILE A 28 -7.02 6.44 -1.56
N PHE A 29 -6.35 7.55 -1.84
CA PHE A 29 -4.90 7.68 -1.60
C PHE A 29 -4.54 8.05 -0.15
N LEU A 30 -5.33 8.89 0.50
CA LEU A 30 -5.08 9.37 1.85
C LEU A 30 -5.75 8.51 2.91
N LEU A 31 -6.87 7.84 2.58
CA LEU A 31 -7.61 7.02 3.54
C LEU A 31 -7.57 5.52 3.21
N GLY A 32 -7.18 5.11 2.01
CA GLY A 32 -7.19 3.69 1.60
C GLY A 32 -8.60 3.16 1.34
N MET A 33 -9.59 4.05 1.17
CA MET A 33 -10.99 3.67 0.98
C MET A 33 -11.24 3.33 -0.49
N LEU A 34 -11.00 2.07 -0.86
CA LEU A 34 -11.22 1.55 -2.20
C LEU A 34 -12.71 1.19 -2.39
N LYS A 35 -13.47 2.02 -3.12
CA LYS A 35 -14.92 1.86 -3.34
C LYS A 35 -15.31 1.08 -4.61
N GLY A 36 -14.34 0.54 -5.35
CA GLY A 36 -14.58 -0.17 -6.61
C GLY A 36 -14.72 -1.68 -6.43
N ASP A 37 -15.49 -2.29 -7.33
CA ASP A 37 -15.62 -3.75 -7.39
C ASP A 37 -14.45 -4.36 -8.16
N TYR A 38 -13.35 -4.57 -7.44
CA TYR A 38 -12.15 -5.24 -7.94
C TYR A 38 -12.03 -6.65 -7.36
N ALA A 39 -11.39 -7.55 -8.09
CA ALA A 39 -11.02 -8.87 -7.57
C ALA A 39 -10.21 -8.72 -6.25
N ASN A 40 -10.41 -9.64 -5.30
CA ASN A 40 -9.81 -9.54 -3.97
C ASN A 40 -8.29 -9.43 -4.02
N GLU A 41 -7.63 -10.18 -4.91
CA GLU A 41 -6.18 -10.10 -5.09
C GLU A 41 -5.71 -8.72 -5.57
N MET A 42 -6.47 -8.10 -6.47
CA MET A 42 -6.17 -6.75 -6.93
C MET A 42 -6.42 -5.71 -5.83
N LYS A 43 -7.51 -5.86 -5.05
CA LYS A 43 -7.76 -5.01 -3.87
C LYS A 43 -6.59 -5.11 -2.89
N TYR A 44 -6.11 -6.32 -2.62
CA TYR A 44 -4.98 -6.58 -1.75
C TYR A 44 -3.72 -5.85 -2.24
N VAL A 45 -3.32 -6.04 -3.50
CA VAL A 45 -2.13 -5.38 -4.09
C VAL A 45 -2.26 -3.85 -4.03
N ILE A 46 -3.41 -3.31 -4.42
CA ILE A 46 -3.66 -1.86 -4.42
C ILE A 46 -3.54 -1.29 -3.00
N LEU A 47 -4.19 -1.92 -2.01
CA LEU A 47 -4.18 -1.47 -0.63
C LEU A 47 -2.78 -1.54 -0.01
N HIS A 48 -2.01 -2.58 -0.30
CA HIS A 48 -0.62 -2.70 0.17
C HIS A 48 0.26 -1.57 -0.39
N ILE A 49 0.18 -1.29 -1.69
CA ILE A 49 0.93 -0.20 -2.32
C ILE A 49 0.54 1.17 -1.73
N ILE A 50 -0.77 1.43 -1.56
CA ILE A 50 -1.24 2.70 -0.98
C ILE A 50 -0.77 2.83 0.47
N THR A 51 -0.88 1.78 1.27
CA THR A 51 -0.43 1.77 2.67
C THR A 51 1.06 2.05 2.78
N ALA A 52 1.89 1.34 2.01
CA ALA A 52 3.33 1.58 1.96
C ALA A 52 3.66 3.02 1.55
N ALA A 53 2.99 3.54 0.51
CA ALA A 53 3.19 4.90 0.05
C ALA A 53 2.79 5.96 1.09
N ARG A 54 1.77 5.70 1.91
CA ARG A 54 1.37 6.56 3.04
C ARG A 54 2.43 6.55 4.13
N ILE A 55 2.96 5.38 4.47
CA ILE A 55 4.04 5.25 5.47
C ILE A 55 5.29 5.99 4.98
N ALA A 56 5.72 5.78 3.73
CA ALA A 56 6.87 6.47 3.16
C ALA A 56 6.68 8.00 3.20
N LEU A 57 5.49 8.49 2.83
CA LEU A 57 5.18 9.92 2.90
C LEU A 57 5.20 10.45 4.33
N ALA A 58 4.65 9.70 5.28
CA ALA A 58 4.69 10.04 6.70
C ALA A 58 6.12 10.04 7.26
N GLN A 59 7.04 9.23 6.74
CA GLN A 59 8.45 9.29 7.16
C GLN A 59 9.15 10.55 6.65
N CYS A 60 8.80 11.02 5.46
CA CYS A 60 9.35 12.25 4.88
C CYS A 60 8.65 13.54 5.34
N TRP A 61 7.63 13.48 6.22
CA TRP A 61 6.74 14.60 6.54
C TRP A 61 7.43 15.86 7.12
N LYS A 62 8.58 15.69 7.79
CA LYS A 62 9.37 16.78 8.37
C LYS A 62 10.42 17.34 7.40
N GLY A 63 10.68 16.66 6.29
CA GLY A 63 11.66 17.06 5.29
C GLY A 63 11.03 17.85 4.14
N GLU A 64 11.87 18.52 3.36
CA GLU A 64 11.42 19.21 2.13
C GLU A 64 11.24 18.27 0.93
N GLU A 65 11.76 17.04 1.05
CA GLU A 65 11.79 16.04 -0.01
C GLU A 65 10.61 15.08 0.05
N MET A 66 10.20 14.58 -1.11
CA MET A 66 9.20 13.53 -1.22
C MET A 66 9.87 12.15 -1.18
N PRO A 67 9.14 11.08 -0.82
CA PRO A 67 9.70 9.75 -0.80
C PRO A 67 10.32 9.35 -2.14
N THR A 68 11.54 8.81 -2.09
CA THR A 68 12.24 8.29 -3.26
C THR A 68 11.60 6.98 -3.74
N ASN A 69 11.93 6.55 -4.96
CA ASN A 69 11.47 5.25 -5.46
C ASN A 69 11.90 4.11 -4.55
N ASN A 70 13.16 4.11 -4.15
CA ASN A 70 13.74 3.05 -3.34
C ASN A 70 13.06 2.98 -1.97
N LEU A 71 12.75 4.13 -1.35
CA LEU A 71 12.00 4.15 -0.10
C LEU A 71 10.60 3.56 -0.26
N ASN A 72 9.89 3.89 -1.34
CA ASN A 72 8.56 3.32 -1.60
C ASN A 72 8.62 1.81 -1.82
N ILE A 73 9.56 1.35 -2.64
CA ILE A 73 9.77 -0.08 -2.92
C ILE A 73 10.09 -0.82 -1.63
N GLN A 74 11.02 -0.30 -0.82
CA GLN A 74 11.33 -0.87 0.48
C GLN A 74 10.09 -0.97 1.36
N LYS A 75 9.28 0.10 1.45
CA LYS A 75 8.07 0.08 2.27
C LYS A 75 7.01 -0.90 1.77
N ILE A 76 6.92 -1.13 0.46
CA ILE A 76 6.04 -2.16 -0.12
C ILE A 76 6.51 -3.56 0.31
N LEU A 77 7.82 -3.82 0.23
CA LEU A 77 8.41 -5.09 0.67
C LEU A 77 8.21 -5.30 2.17
N ASP A 78 8.51 -4.29 3.00
CA ASP A 78 8.30 -4.33 4.45
C ASP A 78 6.84 -4.67 4.79
N CYS A 79 5.87 -4.03 4.11
CA CYS A 79 4.45 -4.30 4.36
C CYS A 79 4.07 -5.72 3.97
N ALA A 80 4.56 -6.23 2.83
CA ALA A 80 4.26 -7.59 2.38
C ALA A 80 4.89 -8.65 3.31
N GLU A 81 6.11 -8.41 3.79
CA GLU A 81 6.78 -9.29 4.76
C GLU A 81 6.04 -9.30 6.11
N MET A 82 5.67 -8.13 6.61
CA MET A 82 4.89 -8.02 7.85
C MET A 82 3.55 -8.73 7.75
N ASP A 83 2.81 -8.58 6.63
CA ASP A 83 1.55 -9.28 6.42
C ASP A 83 1.74 -10.80 6.39
N LEU A 84 2.77 -11.29 5.70
CA LEU A 84 3.13 -12.72 5.69
C LEU A 84 3.42 -13.24 7.10
N LEU A 85 4.17 -12.50 7.91
CA LEU A 85 4.47 -12.87 9.29
C LEU A 85 3.19 -12.88 10.15
N THR A 86 2.31 -11.88 10.00
CA THR A 86 1.01 -11.85 10.68
C THR A 86 0.14 -13.05 10.31
N GLN A 87 0.08 -13.44 9.04
CA GLN A 87 -0.64 -14.63 8.60
C GLN A 87 -0.07 -15.91 9.22
N LYS A 88 1.26 -16.06 9.28
CA LYS A 88 1.91 -17.22 9.91
C LYS A 88 1.58 -17.33 11.40
N LEU A 89 1.61 -16.21 12.12
CA LEU A 89 1.27 -16.18 13.54
C LEU A 89 -0.17 -16.62 13.79
N ARG A 90 -1.13 -16.09 13.02
CA ARG A 90 -2.54 -16.46 13.12
C ARG A 90 -2.76 -17.97 12.89
N ASN A 91 -2.16 -18.52 11.85
CA ASN A 91 -2.32 -19.93 11.52
C ASN A 91 -1.70 -20.85 12.61
N ASN A 92 -0.62 -20.42 13.26
CA ASN A 92 -0.02 -21.17 14.36
C ASN A 92 -0.91 -21.14 15.63
N GLU A 93 -1.53 -20.00 15.95
CA GLU A 93 -2.49 -19.89 17.06
C GLU A 93 -3.70 -20.82 16.83
N ASP A 94 -4.28 -20.82 15.63
CA ASP A 94 -5.41 -21.69 15.27
C ASP A 94 -5.07 -23.19 15.37
N SER A 95 -3.81 -23.57 15.15
CA SER A 95 -3.34 -24.95 15.29
C SER A 95 -3.12 -25.40 16.75
N GLY A 96 -2.96 -24.47 17.70
CA GLY A 96 -2.70 -24.75 19.12
C GLY A 96 -3.95 -25.07 19.96
N TYR A 97 -5.15 -24.80 19.43
CA TYR A 97 -6.42 -25.09 20.11
C TYR A 97 -7.04 -26.44 19.72
N ILE A 98 -6.36 -27.23 18.87
CA ILE A 98 -6.73 -28.61 18.53
C ILE A 98 -5.79 -29.56 19.30
N THR A 99 -5.89 -29.57 20.63
CA THR A 99 -5.34 -30.66 21.47
C THR A 99 -6.10 -30.77 22.78
#